data_AF-A0A7W7Q4X2-F1
#
_entry.id   AF-A0A7W7Q4X2-F1
#
_cell.length_a   1.000
_cell.length_b   1.000
_cell.length_c   1.000
_cell.angle_alpha   90.00
_cell.angle_beta   90.00
_cell.angle_gamma   90.00
#
_symmetry.space_group_name_H-M   'P 1'
#
loop_
_entity.id
_entity.type
_entity.pdbx_description
1 polymer ?
#
loop_
_entity_poly.entity_id
_entity_poly.type
_entity_poly.pdbx_seq_one_letter_code
_entity_poly.pdbx_strand_id
1 'polypeptide(L)'
;MATPVARKPRKAVPATVTAAEAAQAPPAPATAEAGPDTPPPAPAAMMAAATTAQDMLAPAPPSLDEQGIAIGDGLTVGWVHHRMITHLWSYDAVTGVWVWVDGIGWKRLSPVSEHGHSHLCLLATLATDRNLPVDYHEDAAGRIDQLLV
;
A
#
# COMPACT_ATOMS: atom_id res chain seq x y z
N MET A 1 33.88 -32.13 -25.88
CA MET A 1 32.72 -33.00 -26.18
C MET A 1 32.13 -33.44 -24.85
N ALA A 2 31.04 -32.81 -24.42
CA ALA A 2 30.43 -33.01 -23.10
C ALA A 2 29.00 -33.53 -23.26
N THR A 3 28.71 -34.64 -22.59
CA THR A 3 27.50 -35.45 -22.72
C THR A 3 26.32 -34.84 -21.95
N PRO A 4 25.09 -34.80 -22.51
CA PRO A 4 23.92 -34.27 -21.80
C PRO A 4 23.34 -35.26 -20.78
N VAL A 5 23.11 -34.78 -19.54
CA VAL A 5 22.43 -35.52 -18.47
C VAL A 5 20.91 -35.46 -18.65
N ALA A 6 20.30 -36.62 -18.84
CA ALA A 6 18.87 -36.81 -19.02
C ALA A 6 18.08 -36.51 -17.72
N ARG A 7 17.10 -35.60 -17.80
CA ARG A 7 16.15 -35.31 -16.71
C ARG A 7 14.98 -36.28 -16.75
N LYS A 8 14.68 -36.89 -15.59
CA LYS A 8 13.59 -37.86 -15.37
C LYS A 8 12.22 -37.14 -15.37
N PRO A 9 11.18 -37.68 -16.04
CA PRO A 9 9.86 -37.04 -16.09
C PRO A 9 9.10 -37.15 -14.76
N ARG A 10 8.50 -36.04 -14.31
CA ARG A 10 7.62 -35.94 -13.14
C ARG A 10 6.28 -36.62 -13.45
N LYS A 11 5.85 -37.57 -12.60
CA LYS A 11 4.48 -38.09 -12.60
C LYS A 11 3.55 -37.02 -12.05
N ALA A 12 2.57 -36.62 -12.85
CA ALA A 12 1.43 -35.80 -12.44
C ALA A 12 0.45 -36.67 -11.63
N VAL A 13 0.00 -36.16 -10.48
CA VAL A 13 -1.08 -36.75 -9.67
C VAL A 13 -2.30 -35.85 -9.84
N PRO A 14 -3.46 -36.37 -10.31
CA PRO A 14 -4.71 -35.61 -10.28
C PRO A 14 -5.34 -35.77 -8.89
N ALA A 15 -5.41 -34.67 -8.12
CA ALA A 15 -6.20 -34.61 -6.90
C ALA A 15 -7.51 -33.89 -7.22
N THR A 16 -8.55 -34.69 -7.43
CA THR A 16 -9.96 -34.32 -7.44
C THR A 16 -10.30 -33.64 -6.11
N VAL A 17 -10.66 -32.35 -6.13
CA VAL A 17 -11.29 -31.69 -4.98
C VAL A 17 -12.79 -31.65 -5.23
N THR A 18 -13.47 -32.52 -4.51
CA THR A 18 -14.92 -32.63 -4.40
C THR A 18 -15.52 -31.34 -3.87
N ALA A 19 -16.53 -30.83 -4.58
CA ALA A 19 -17.45 -29.81 -4.11
C ALA A 19 -18.52 -30.46 -3.21
N ALA A 20 -18.69 -29.92 -2.00
CA ALA A 20 -19.88 -30.03 -1.15
C ALA A 20 -19.91 -28.72 -0.34
N GLU A 21 -20.62 -27.70 -0.82
CA GLU A 21 -22.01 -27.42 -0.47
C GLU A 21 -22.21 -27.34 1.06
N ALA A 22 -21.91 -26.16 1.61
CA ALA A 22 -22.38 -25.73 2.91
C ALA A 22 -23.21 -24.46 2.71
N ALA A 23 -24.48 -24.64 2.31
CA ALA A 23 -25.47 -23.58 2.34
C ALA A 23 -25.92 -23.37 3.79
N GLN A 24 -25.17 -22.60 4.56
CA GLN A 24 -25.58 -22.16 5.89
C GLN A 24 -26.36 -20.86 5.75
N ALA A 25 -27.68 -20.99 5.74
CA ALA A 25 -28.60 -19.86 5.77
C ALA A 25 -28.38 -19.02 7.04
N PRO A 26 -28.43 -17.67 6.96
CA PRO A 26 -28.32 -16.82 8.13
C PRO A 26 -29.51 -17.04 9.07
N PRO A 27 -29.31 -17.12 10.40
CA PRO A 27 -30.42 -17.13 11.34
C PRO A 27 -31.20 -15.81 11.26
N ALA A 28 -32.53 -15.92 11.25
CA ALA A 28 -33.45 -14.79 11.28
C ALA A 28 -33.22 -13.92 12.53
N PRO A 29 -33.43 -12.58 12.44
CA PRO A 29 -33.36 -11.71 13.61
C PRO A 29 -34.48 -12.06 14.59
N ALA A 30 -34.10 -12.33 15.84
CA ALA A 30 -35.04 -12.48 16.93
C ALA A 30 -35.77 -11.16 17.17
N THR A 31 -37.11 -11.22 17.16
CA THR A 31 -37.99 -10.16 17.65
C THR A 31 -37.68 -9.91 19.12
N ALA A 32 -37.04 -8.78 19.42
CA ALA A 32 -36.86 -8.31 20.79
C ALA A 32 -38.20 -7.80 21.33
N GLU A 33 -38.70 -8.47 22.37
CA GLU A 33 -39.80 -7.99 23.20
C GLU A 33 -39.42 -6.66 23.85
N ALA A 34 -40.33 -5.67 23.74
CA ALA A 34 -40.20 -4.37 24.37
C ALA A 34 -40.42 -4.48 25.89
N GLY A 35 -39.32 -4.50 26.64
CA GLY A 35 -39.32 -4.23 28.07
C GLY A 35 -39.26 -2.71 28.36
N PRO A 36 -39.91 -2.20 29.41
CA PRO A 36 -39.86 -0.81 29.79
C PRO A 36 -38.61 -0.57 30.66
N ASP A 37 -37.44 -0.45 30.04
CA ASP A 37 -36.27 0.05 30.76
C ASP A 37 -35.33 0.83 29.82
N THR A 38 -34.81 1.91 30.37
CA THR A 38 -34.39 3.10 29.64
C THR A 38 -33.06 2.84 28.90
N PRO A 39 -32.92 3.22 27.60
CA PRO A 39 -31.66 3.00 26.90
C PRO A 39 -30.55 3.87 27.53
N PRO A 40 -29.34 3.33 27.74
CA PRO A 40 -28.20 4.16 28.10
C PRO A 40 -27.95 5.19 26.97
N PRO A 41 -27.49 6.41 27.30
CA PRO A 41 -27.18 7.40 26.28
C PRO A 41 -26.16 6.80 25.31
N ALA A 42 -26.48 6.85 24.02
CA ALA A 42 -25.56 6.46 22.96
C ALA A 42 -24.25 7.23 23.14
N PRO A 43 -23.06 6.59 22.99
CA PRO A 43 -21.83 7.35 22.92
C PRO A 43 -21.98 8.37 21.80
N ALA A 44 -21.93 9.65 22.18
CA ALA A 44 -21.88 10.77 21.27
C ALA A 44 -20.85 10.45 20.19
N ALA A 45 -21.29 10.56 18.94
CA ALA A 45 -20.53 10.35 17.72
C ALA A 45 -19.02 10.30 17.97
N MET A 46 -18.41 9.12 17.83
CA MET A 46 -17.01 9.09 17.40
C MET A 46 -17.02 9.79 16.06
N MET A 47 -16.73 11.09 16.09
CA MET A 47 -16.36 11.85 14.92
C MET A 47 -15.37 10.97 14.19
N ALA A 48 -15.75 10.58 12.97
CA ALA A 48 -14.79 10.17 11.97
C ALA A 48 -13.61 11.12 12.14
N ALA A 49 -12.44 10.55 12.42
CA ALA A 49 -11.21 11.33 12.48
C ALA A 49 -11.25 12.20 11.23
N ALA A 50 -11.43 13.50 11.44
CA ALA A 50 -11.18 14.46 10.40
C ALA A 50 -9.69 14.26 10.16
N THR A 51 -9.36 13.47 9.14
CA THR A 51 -8.08 13.57 8.48
C THR A 51 -8.01 15.04 8.17
N THR A 52 -7.19 15.75 8.93
CA THR A 52 -6.77 17.10 8.58
C THR A 52 -6.07 16.90 7.26
N ALA A 53 -6.84 17.00 6.17
CA ALA A 53 -6.29 17.29 4.88
C ALA A 53 -5.56 18.60 5.11
N GLN A 54 -4.25 18.50 5.34
CA GLN A 54 -3.33 19.58 5.05
C GLN A 54 -3.39 19.75 3.53
N ASP A 55 -4.49 20.33 3.11
CA ASP A 55 -4.77 20.72 1.75
C ASP A 55 -3.93 21.98 1.47
N MET A 56 -3.52 22.07 0.21
CA MET A 56 -2.95 23.24 -0.45
C MET A 56 -1.46 23.52 -0.29
N LEU A 57 -0.59 22.60 -0.74
CA LEU A 57 0.48 23.03 -1.67
C LEU A 57 1.15 21.92 -2.48
N ALA A 58 0.88 20.64 -2.23
CA ALA A 58 1.38 19.61 -3.14
C ALA A 58 0.62 19.66 -4.47
N PRO A 59 1.32 19.75 -5.62
CA PRO A 59 0.66 19.61 -6.90
C PRO A 59 0.03 18.22 -6.98
N ALA A 60 -1.11 18.09 -7.65
CA ALA A 60 -1.72 16.79 -7.87
C ALA A 60 -0.68 15.83 -8.51
N PRO A 61 -0.62 14.55 -8.10
CA PRO A 61 0.27 13.62 -8.73
C PRO A 61 -0.04 13.54 -10.22
N PRO A 62 0.99 13.46 -11.08
CA PRO A 62 0.77 13.34 -12.52
C PRO A 62 -0.07 12.11 -12.81
N SER A 63 -0.91 12.23 -13.83
CA SER A 63 -1.83 11.18 -14.25
C SER A 63 -1.06 9.90 -14.54
N LEU A 64 -1.22 8.91 -13.64
CA LEU A 64 -1.47 7.47 -13.84
C LEU A 64 -0.84 6.72 -15.03
N ASP A 65 0.19 7.24 -15.67
CA ASP A 65 1.04 6.42 -16.51
C ASP A 65 1.75 5.44 -15.57
N GLU A 66 1.49 4.14 -15.75
CA GLU A 66 2.17 3.07 -15.02
C GLU A 66 3.71 3.16 -15.18
N GLN A 67 4.13 3.87 -16.21
CA GLN A 67 5.49 4.33 -16.48
C GLN A 67 5.74 5.57 -15.64
N GLY A 68 6.54 5.41 -14.58
CA GLY A 68 6.86 6.44 -13.61
C GLY A 68 7.05 7.84 -14.19
N ILE A 69 6.63 8.81 -13.37
CA ILE A 69 6.66 10.25 -13.59
C ILE A 69 7.84 10.70 -14.43
N ALA A 70 7.53 11.50 -15.44
CA ALA A 70 8.48 12.19 -16.30
C ALA A 70 9.68 12.67 -15.49
N ILE A 71 10.80 12.06 -15.81
CA ILE A 71 12.10 12.18 -15.18
C ILE A 71 12.52 13.64 -15.28
N GLY A 72 12.26 14.43 -14.25
CA GLY A 72 13.00 15.67 -14.03
C GLY A 72 14.47 15.29 -13.88
N ASP A 73 15.34 15.90 -14.69
CA ASP A 73 16.79 15.69 -14.77
C ASP A 73 17.42 14.99 -13.54
N GLY A 74 17.67 13.68 -13.65
CA GLY A 74 18.46 12.93 -12.67
C GLY A 74 17.75 11.77 -11.99
N LEU A 75 17.31 10.76 -12.75
CA LEU A 75 17.07 9.42 -12.19
C LEU A 75 18.40 8.84 -11.70
N THR A 76 18.75 9.12 -10.44
CA THR A 76 19.80 8.40 -9.74
C THR A 76 19.23 7.09 -9.25
N VAL A 77 19.41 6.02 -10.03
CA VAL A 77 19.22 4.65 -9.53
C VAL A 77 20.23 4.45 -8.39
N GLY A 78 19.74 4.19 -7.18
CA GLY A 78 20.56 4.02 -6.00
C GLY A 78 19.99 4.70 -4.76
N TRP A 79 20.86 4.88 -3.76
CA TRP A 79 20.50 5.50 -2.49
C TRP A 79 20.42 7.02 -2.61
N VAL A 80 19.31 7.57 -2.16
CA VAL A 80 19.09 8.99 -1.96
C VAL A 80 19.00 9.25 -0.47
N HIS A 81 19.77 10.23 0.01
CA HIS A 81 19.90 10.50 1.45
C HIS A 81 19.27 11.83 1.85
N HIS A 82 18.85 11.90 3.11
CA HIS A 82 18.46 13.10 3.83
C HIS A 82 17.36 13.90 3.10
N ARG A 83 16.30 13.20 2.66
CA ARG A 83 15.15 13.82 2.00
C ARG A 83 13.94 13.87 2.89
N MET A 84 13.10 14.86 2.67
CA MET A 84 11.83 15.01 3.38
C MET A 84 10.70 14.47 2.52
N ILE A 85 9.87 13.61 3.10
CA ILE A 85 8.57 13.26 2.52
C ILE A 85 7.53 14.14 3.17
N THR A 86 6.86 14.96 2.37
CA THR A 86 5.92 15.95 2.89
C THR A 86 4.46 15.61 2.61
N HIS A 87 4.20 14.77 1.61
CA HIS A 87 2.83 14.38 1.25
C HIS A 87 2.77 12.91 0.84
N LEU A 88 1.67 12.26 1.20
CA LEU A 88 1.28 10.95 0.70
C LEU A 88 0.02 11.09 -0.16
N TRP A 89 -0.04 10.28 -1.19
CA TRP A 89 -1.24 10.14 -2.01
C TRP A 89 -1.49 8.67 -2.36
N SER A 90 -2.75 8.27 -2.29
CA SER A 90 -3.22 6.93 -2.65
C SER A 90 -4.54 7.06 -3.39
N TYR A 91 -4.70 6.31 -4.47
CA TYR A 91 -5.89 6.36 -5.33
C TYR A 91 -6.67 5.05 -5.30
N ASP A 92 -5.98 3.93 -5.46
CA ASP A 92 -6.52 2.59 -5.29
C ASP A 92 -5.38 1.57 -5.04
N ALA A 93 -5.74 0.32 -4.75
CA ALA A 93 -4.79 -0.75 -4.47
C ALA A 93 -3.91 -1.16 -5.67
N VAL A 94 -4.29 -0.80 -6.90
CA VAL A 94 -3.61 -1.20 -8.14
C VAL A 94 -2.60 -0.13 -8.58
N THR A 95 -3.02 1.13 -8.49
CA THR A 95 -2.28 2.36 -8.78
C THR A 95 -1.16 2.59 -7.77
N GLY A 96 -1.31 2.04 -6.57
CA GLY A 96 -0.30 2.08 -5.52
C GLY A 96 -0.20 3.45 -4.84
N VAL A 97 0.76 3.55 -3.93
CA VAL A 97 0.96 4.74 -3.10
C VAL A 97 2.08 5.61 -3.67
N TRP A 98 1.86 6.91 -3.65
CA TRP A 98 2.79 7.94 -4.10
C TRP A 98 3.22 8.81 -2.92
N VAL A 99 4.46 9.24 -2.95
CA VAL A 99 5.06 10.13 -1.95
C VAL A 99 5.64 11.36 -2.64
N TRP A 100 5.42 12.54 -2.07
CA TRP A 100 6.07 13.76 -2.52
C TRP A 100 7.39 13.92 -1.78
N VAL A 101 8.50 13.85 -2.51
CA VAL A 101 9.85 14.02 -1.99
C VAL A 101 10.31 15.45 -2.26
N ASP A 102 10.71 16.16 -1.22
CA ASP A 102 11.13 17.56 -1.33
C ASP A 102 12.33 17.73 -2.27
N GLY A 103 12.20 18.68 -3.20
CA GLY A 103 13.18 18.96 -4.26
C GLY A 103 13.25 17.94 -5.41
N ILE A 104 12.44 16.88 -5.39
CA ILE A 104 12.40 15.84 -6.45
C ILE A 104 11.01 15.72 -7.07
N GLY A 105 9.97 15.81 -6.25
CA GLY A 105 8.57 15.68 -6.65
C GLY A 105 7.98 14.32 -6.30
N TRP A 106 6.92 13.93 -7.02
CA TRP A 106 6.21 12.68 -6.76
C TRP A 106 7.07 11.46 -7.15
N LYS A 107 7.07 10.46 -6.26
CA LYS A 107 7.69 9.16 -6.46
C LYS A 107 6.71 8.06 -6.05
N ARG A 108 6.66 6.97 -6.81
CA ARG A 108 5.79 5.83 -6.50
C ARG A 108 6.52 4.88 -5.55
N LEU A 109 5.82 4.36 -4.55
CA LEU A 109 6.30 3.25 -3.75
C LEU A 109 6.21 1.96 -4.57
N SER A 110 7.28 1.17 -4.58
CA SER A 110 7.33 -0.07 -5.33
C SER A 110 6.31 -1.08 -4.77
N PRO A 111 5.42 -1.66 -5.59
CA PRO A 111 4.52 -2.72 -5.14
C PRO A 111 5.26 -4.04 -4.89
N VAL A 112 6.47 -4.18 -5.45
CA VAL A 112 7.32 -5.38 -5.39
C VAL A 112 8.54 -5.19 -4.48
N SER A 113 8.45 -4.25 -3.52
CA SER A 113 9.52 -4.02 -2.54
C SER A 113 9.87 -5.28 -1.75
N GLU A 114 11.17 -5.48 -1.50
CA GLU A 114 11.70 -6.61 -0.71
C GLU A 114 11.16 -6.64 0.72
N HIS A 115 10.85 -5.47 1.30
CA HIS A 115 10.35 -5.33 2.67
C HIS A 115 8.82 -5.25 2.74
N GLY A 116 8.14 -5.35 1.60
CA GLY A 116 6.70 -5.31 1.48
C GLY A 116 6.14 -3.90 1.36
N HIS A 117 5.15 -3.75 0.49
CA HIS A 117 4.51 -2.46 0.20
C HIS A 117 3.87 -1.80 1.44
N SER A 118 3.23 -2.59 2.30
CA SER A 118 2.60 -2.09 3.53
C SER A 118 3.61 -1.50 4.52
N HIS A 119 4.81 -2.08 4.60
CA HIS A 119 5.88 -1.57 5.46
C HIS A 119 6.37 -0.20 4.98
N LEU A 120 6.60 -0.04 3.67
CA LEU A 120 6.96 1.25 3.08
C LEU A 120 5.89 2.31 3.33
N CYS A 121 4.62 1.98 3.18
CA CYS A 121 3.51 2.91 3.46
C CYS A 121 3.50 3.38 4.92
N LEU A 122 3.76 2.47 5.87
CA LEU A 122 3.81 2.79 7.29
C LEU A 122 5.00 3.72 7.61
N LEU A 123 6.19 3.42 7.07
CA LEU A 123 7.36 4.28 7.26
C LEU A 123 7.18 5.66 6.62
N ALA A 124 6.63 5.72 5.40
CA ALA A 124 6.33 6.98 4.72
C ALA A 124 5.32 7.82 5.50
N THR A 125 4.29 7.19 6.07
CA THR A 125 3.31 7.86 6.94
C THR A 125 3.98 8.44 8.19
N LEU A 126 4.82 7.65 8.85
CA LEU A 126 5.54 8.08 10.06
C LEU A 126 6.52 9.22 9.76
N ALA A 127 7.25 9.14 8.64
CA ALA A 127 8.16 10.18 8.20
C ALA A 127 7.43 11.50 7.91
N THR A 128 6.26 11.42 7.28
CA THR A 128 5.44 12.60 6.95
C THR A 128 4.82 13.22 8.21
N ASP A 129 4.23 12.40 9.08
CA ASP A 129 3.59 12.85 10.33
C ASP A 129 4.58 13.54 11.27
N ARG A 130 5.80 13.00 11.37
CA ARG A 130 6.84 13.52 12.26
C ARG A 130 7.84 14.46 11.59
N ASN A 131 7.66 14.72 10.30
CA ASN A 131 8.58 15.52 9.49
C ASN A 131 10.04 15.06 9.69
N LEU A 132 10.28 13.75 9.54
CA LEU A 132 11.60 13.13 9.69
C LEU A 132 12.30 13.05 8.33
N PRO A 133 13.63 13.32 8.27
CA PRO A 133 14.39 13.05 7.08
C PRO A 133 14.51 11.54 6.88
N VAL A 134 14.43 11.10 5.64
CA VAL A 134 14.52 9.70 5.24
C VAL A 134 15.64 9.48 4.24
N ASP A 135 16.21 8.29 4.31
CA ASP A 135 17.07 7.72 3.28
C ASP A 135 16.27 6.66 2.54
N TYR A 136 16.34 6.65 1.22
CA TYR A 136 15.56 5.69 0.44
C TYR A 136 16.33 5.21 -0.79
N HIS A 137 15.99 4.01 -1.25
CA HIS A 137 16.58 3.41 -2.44
C HIS A 137 15.55 3.46 -3.58
N GLU A 138 16.03 3.75 -4.79
CA GLU A 138 15.22 3.72 -6.02
C GLU A 138 15.54 2.48 -6.86
N ASP A 139 14.50 1.78 -7.31
CA ASP A 139 14.60 0.67 -8.26
C ASP A 139 14.96 1.18 -9.68
N ALA A 140 15.25 0.26 -10.60
CA ALA A 140 15.56 0.61 -11.99
C ALA A 140 14.38 1.28 -12.74
N ALA A 141 13.18 1.27 -12.18
CA ALA A 141 12.00 1.94 -12.71
C ALA A 141 11.73 3.30 -12.04
N GLY A 142 12.64 3.77 -11.16
CA GLY A 142 12.52 5.05 -10.47
C GLY A 142 11.50 5.05 -9.33
N ARG A 143 11.13 3.87 -8.82
CA ARG A 143 10.20 3.69 -7.70
C ARG A 143 11.00 3.43 -6.43
N ILE A 144 10.45 3.85 -5.30
CA ILE A 144 11.07 3.64 -4.00
C ILE A 144 10.83 2.20 -3.56
N ASP A 145 11.86 1.38 -3.46
CA ASP A 145 11.78 -0.02 -3.04
C ASP A 145 12.30 -0.26 -1.61
N GLN A 146 13.07 0.66 -1.04
CA GLN A 146 13.48 0.66 0.37
C GLN A 146 13.40 2.06 0.97
N LEU A 147 13.09 2.15 2.26
CA LEU A 147 12.99 3.42 2.99
C LEU A 147 13.46 3.23 4.44
N LEU A 148 14.28 4.17 4.92
CA LEU A 148 14.84 4.23 6.26
C LEU A 148 14.48 5.58 6.89
N VAL A 149 14.05 5.56 8.15
CA VAL A 149 13.63 6.72 8.95
C VAL A 149 14.42 6.77 10.24
#